data_AF-A0A1F4CUW0-F1
#
_entry.id   AF-A0A1F4CUW0-F1
#
_cell.length_a   1.000
_cell.length_b   1.000
_cell.length_c   1.000
_cell.angle_alpha   90.00
_cell.angle_beta   90.00
_cell.angle_gamma   90.00
#
_symmetry.space_group_name_H-M   'P 1'
#
loop_
_entity.id
_entity.type
_entity.pdbx_description
1 polymer ?
#
loop_
_entity_poly.entity_id
_entity_poly.type
_entity_poly.pdbx_seq_one_letter_code
_entity_poly.pdbx_strand_id
1 'polypeptide(L)'
;MLERQWLHVLALFVLLPALLLIQDTQSVQRGELWGLATPFWLWLAVLIAVAHQVYVWFCWRAQLHAGLLTRVLGSRAFPAYAAGFAVLGISRVLAVFALAFANRDSLPVHPLLLKLAALVALVPALYLFYSVKRYFTFTRALGIDHFESAWRSAPFVRQGIFRFTRNG
;
A
#
# COMPACT_ATOMS: atom_id res chain seq x y z
N MET A 1 -4.91 -19.33 -9.61
CA MET A 1 -4.78 -17.85 -9.55
C MET A 1 -4.90 -17.26 -8.14
N LEU A 2 -5.68 -17.83 -7.21
CA LEU A 2 -5.85 -17.32 -5.82
C LEU A 2 -5.00 -18.05 -4.75
N GLU A 3 -3.92 -18.70 -5.15
CA GLU A 3 -3.15 -19.56 -4.24
C GLU A 3 -2.58 -18.76 -3.05
N ARG A 4 -2.97 -19.15 -1.82
CA ARG A 4 -2.59 -18.51 -0.54
C ARG A 4 -3.02 -17.03 -0.40
N GLN A 5 -4.09 -16.62 -1.10
CA GLN A 5 -4.62 -15.24 -1.04
C GLN A 5 -5.91 -15.10 -0.21
N TRP A 6 -6.39 -16.19 0.39
CA TRP A 6 -7.65 -16.21 1.13
C TRP A 6 -7.69 -15.22 2.28
N LEU A 7 -6.55 -14.94 2.94
CA LEU A 7 -6.46 -13.91 3.99
C LEU A 7 -6.73 -12.50 3.47
N HIS A 8 -6.24 -12.16 2.27
CA HIS A 8 -6.51 -10.84 1.66
C HIS A 8 -7.98 -10.71 1.28
N VAL A 9 -8.55 -11.79 0.73
CA VAL A 9 -9.97 -11.85 0.38
C VAL A 9 -10.83 -11.74 1.63
N LEU A 10 -10.53 -12.50 2.69
CA LEU A 10 -11.21 -12.43 3.97
C LEU A 10 -11.11 -11.03 4.59
N ALA A 11 -9.91 -10.44 4.61
CA ALA A 11 -9.71 -9.08 5.11
C ALA A 11 -10.56 -8.07 4.33
N LEU A 12 -10.64 -8.19 3.00
CA LEU A 12 -11.49 -7.34 2.17
C LEU A 12 -12.98 -7.54 2.50
N PHE A 13 -13.43 -8.79 2.63
CA PHE A 13 -14.81 -9.13 3.01
C PHE A 13 -15.20 -8.69 4.41
N VAL A 14 -14.24 -8.49 5.32
CA VAL A 14 -14.50 -7.98 6.67
C VAL A 14 -14.45 -6.45 6.69
N LEU A 15 -13.41 -5.86 6.09
CA LEU A 15 -13.15 -4.43 6.18
C LEU A 15 -14.15 -3.59 5.36
N LEU A 16 -14.57 -4.05 4.17
CA LEU A 16 -15.52 -3.27 3.36
C LEU A 16 -16.91 -3.19 4.01
N PRO A 17 -17.52 -4.28 4.51
CA PRO A 17 -18.77 -4.17 5.27
C PRO A 17 -18.61 -3.36 6.55
N ALA A 18 -17.51 -3.52 7.29
CA ALA A 18 -17.24 -2.70 8.47
C ALA A 18 -17.24 -1.20 8.15
N LEU A 19 -16.64 -0.81 7.02
CA LEU A 19 -16.69 0.58 6.53
C LEU A 19 -18.13 1.02 6.20
N LEU A 20 -18.91 0.18 5.52
CA LEU A 20 -20.31 0.47 5.20
C LEU A 20 -21.17 0.67 6.46
N LEU A 21 -20.87 -0.03 7.56
CA LEU A 21 -21.57 0.10 8.83
C LEU A 21 -21.23 1.39 9.59
N ILE A 22 -20.02 1.94 9.40
CA ILE A 22 -19.56 3.12 10.14
C ILE A 22 -19.58 4.41 9.31
N GLN A 23 -19.82 4.33 7.99
CA GLN A 23 -19.72 5.47 7.09
C GLN A 23 -20.69 6.62 7.45
N ASP A 24 -21.85 6.31 8.02
CA ASP A 24 -22.88 7.31 8.36
C ASP A 24 -22.70 7.90 9.76
N THR A 25 -21.65 7.50 10.48
CA THR A 25 -21.35 8.10 11.79
C THR A 25 -20.92 9.56 11.63
N GLN A 26 -21.32 10.41 12.59
CA GLN A 26 -20.99 11.84 12.55
C GLN A 26 -19.47 12.09 12.43
N SER A 27 -18.65 11.25 13.07
CA SER A 27 -17.18 11.35 13.01
C SER A 27 -16.60 11.05 11.62
N VAL A 28 -17.30 10.32 10.75
CA VAL A 28 -16.88 10.02 9.38
C VAL A 28 -17.46 11.02 8.38
N GLN A 29 -18.66 11.53 8.65
CA GLN A 29 -19.35 12.49 7.79
C GLN A 29 -18.83 13.93 7.96
N ARG A 30 -18.13 14.23 9.05
CA ARG A 30 -17.67 15.58 9.39
C ARG A 30 -16.45 16.02 8.59
N GLY A 31 -16.50 17.27 8.15
CA GLY A 31 -15.37 17.95 7.52
C GLY A 31 -15.35 17.86 5.99
N GLU A 32 -14.44 18.60 5.41
CA GLU A 32 -14.26 18.72 3.97
C GLU A 32 -12.83 19.13 3.64
N LEU A 33 -12.41 18.86 2.41
CA LEU A 33 -11.17 19.37 1.84
C LEU A 33 -11.45 19.77 0.39
N TRP A 34 -11.09 21.01 0.04
CA TRP A 34 -11.31 21.59 -1.29
C TRP A 34 -12.76 21.52 -1.77
N GLY A 35 -13.73 21.71 -0.87
CA GLY A 35 -15.16 21.66 -1.16
C GLY A 35 -15.73 20.24 -1.35
N LEU A 36 -14.94 19.21 -1.09
CA LEU A 36 -15.36 17.80 -1.13
C LEU A 36 -15.44 17.25 0.28
N ALA A 37 -16.58 16.65 0.62
CA ALA A 37 -16.86 16.10 1.94
C ALA A 37 -15.96 14.91 2.28
N THR A 38 -15.71 14.67 3.58
CA THR A 38 -14.90 13.55 4.07
C THR A 38 -15.28 12.17 3.50
N PRO A 39 -16.56 11.79 3.33
CA PRO A 39 -16.93 10.50 2.74
C PRO A 39 -16.40 10.30 1.31
N PHE A 40 -16.31 11.38 0.51
CA PHE A 40 -15.72 11.31 -0.82
C PHE A 40 -14.24 10.91 -0.72
N TRP A 41 -13.47 11.58 0.14
CA TRP A 41 -12.06 11.28 0.35
C TRP A 41 -11.84 9.88 0.94
N LEU A 42 -12.77 9.41 1.78
CA LEU A 42 -12.75 8.06 2.35
C LEU A 42 -12.86 7.02 1.24
N TRP A 43 -13.91 7.12 0.41
CA TRP A 43 -14.14 6.16 -0.67
C TRP A 43 -13.08 6.26 -1.77
N LEU A 44 -12.53 7.44 -2.03
CA LEU A 44 -11.38 7.60 -2.93
C LEU A 44 -10.15 6.85 -2.40
N ALA A 45 -9.82 6.99 -1.11
CA ALA A 45 -8.70 6.28 -0.51
C ALA A 45 -8.90 4.76 -0.52
N VAL A 46 -10.13 4.28 -0.25
CA VAL A 46 -10.50 2.86 -0.34
C VAL A 46 -10.35 2.35 -1.77
N LEU A 47 -10.91 3.06 -2.76
CA LEU A 47 -10.85 2.67 -4.17
C LEU A 47 -9.42 2.59 -4.68
N ILE A 48 -8.58 3.58 -4.35
CA ILE A 48 -7.16 3.57 -4.74
C ILE A 48 -6.42 2.39 -4.08
N ALA A 49 -6.70 2.09 -2.81
CA ALA A 49 -6.12 0.95 -2.13
C ALA A 49 -6.52 -0.38 -2.79
N VAL A 50 -7.81 -0.56 -3.09
CA VAL A 50 -8.31 -1.75 -3.80
C VAL A 50 -7.69 -1.85 -5.20
N ALA A 51 -7.66 -0.75 -5.96
CA ALA A 51 -7.08 -0.71 -7.30
C ALA A 51 -5.59 -1.09 -7.28
N HIS A 52 -4.81 -0.56 -6.34
CA HIS A 52 -3.41 -0.93 -6.16
C HIS A 52 -3.25 -2.43 -5.84
N GLN A 53 -4.06 -2.99 -4.93
CA GLN A 53 -3.96 -4.41 -4.59
C GLN A 53 -4.32 -5.33 -5.76
N VAL A 54 -5.41 -5.01 -6.46
CA VAL A 54 -5.84 -5.75 -7.66
C VAL A 54 -4.78 -5.67 -8.76
N TYR A 55 -4.20 -4.48 -8.97
CA TYR A 55 -3.12 -4.27 -9.94
C TYR A 55 -1.91 -5.15 -9.65
N VAL A 56 -1.38 -5.11 -8.43
CA VAL A 56 -0.21 -5.92 -8.03
C VAL A 56 -0.51 -7.41 -8.13
N TRP A 57 -1.66 -7.84 -7.59
CA TRP A 57 -2.08 -9.23 -7.67
C TRP A 57 -2.16 -9.72 -9.11
N PHE A 58 -2.85 -8.97 -9.98
CA PHE A 58 -3.00 -9.34 -11.39
C PHE A 58 -1.64 -9.41 -12.10
N CYS A 59 -0.82 -8.35 -12.00
CA CYS A 59 0.49 -8.28 -12.65
C CYS A 59 1.40 -9.42 -12.20
N TRP A 60 1.51 -9.66 -10.89
CA TRP A 60 2.37 -10.71 -10.37
C TRP A 60 1.88 -12.11 -10.75
N ARG A 61 0.57 -12.38 -10.71
CA ARG A 61 0.05 -13.71 -11.09
C ARG A 61 0.15 -13.96 -12.58
N ALA A 62 -0.19 -12.97 -13.40
CA ALA A 62 -0.03 -13.07 -14.84
C ALA A 62 1.44 -13.28 -15.23
N GLN A 63 2.36 -12.60 -14.54
CA GLN A 63 3.79 -12.77 -14.74
C GLN A 63 4.31 -14.12 -14.25
N LEU A 64 3.93 -14.58 -13.06
CA LEU A 64 4.43 -15.81 -12.47
C LEU A 64 3.98 -17.07 -13.23
N HIS A 65 2.70 -17.12 -13.64
CA HIS A 65 2.13 -18.32 -14.28
C HIS A 65 2.30 -18.34 -15.80
N ALA A 66 2.29 -17.18 -16.45
CA ALA A 66 2.27 -17.09 -17.90
C ALA A 66 3.38 -16.22 -18.49
N GLY A 67 4.19 -15.53 -17.66
CA GLY A 67 5.15 -14.54 -18.15
C GLY A 67 4.49 -13.45 -19.00
N LEU A 68 3.19 -13.19 -18.79
CA LEU A 68 2.36 -12.44 -19.74
C LEU A 68 2.92 -11.04 -19.99
N LEU A 69 3.33 -10.34 -18.94
CA LEU A 69 3.83 -8.98 -19.04
C LEU A 69 5.15 -8.97 -19.83
N THR A 70 6.06 -9.92 -19.56
CA THR A 70 7.30 -10.06 -20.35
C THR A 70 7.03 -10.45 -21.80
N ARG A 71 6.03 -11.29 -22.08
CA ARG A 71 5.66 -11.66 -23.46
C ARG A 71 5.10 -10.49 -24.26
N VAL A 72 4.30 -9.63 -23.62
CA VAL A 72 3.65 -8.49 -24.29
C VAL A 72 4.57 -7.26 -24.37
N LEU A 73 5.33 -6.97 -23.31
CA LEU A 73 6.10 -5.73 -23.17
C LEU A 73 7.62 -5.93 -23.28
N GLY A 74 8.10 -7.17 -23.35
CA GLY A 74 9.52 -7.51 -23.45
C GLY A 74 10.33 -6.92 -22.30
N SER A 75 11.42 -6.23 -22.64
CA SER A 75 12.31 -5.55 -21.69
C SER A 75 11.65 -4.41 -20.91
N ARG A 76 10.51 -3.89 -21.38
CA ARG A 76 9.76 -2.82 -20.70
C ARG A 76 8.78 -3.35 -19.66
N ALA A 77 8.64 -4.66 -19.50
CA ALA A 77 7.66 -5.27 -18.59
C ALA A 77 7.82 -4.82 -17.14
N PHE A 78 9.03 -4.93 -16.58
CA PHE A 78 9.29 -4.49 -15.20
C PHE A 78 9.18 -2.96 -15.04
N PRO A 79 9.81 -2.12 -15.88
CA PRO A 79 9.64 -0.66 -15.79
C PRO A 79 8.18 -0.20 -15.89
N ALA A 80 7.39 -0.76 -16.81
CA ALA A 80 5.98 -0.41 -16.96
C ALA A 80 5.16 -0.81 -15.73
N TYR A 81 5.40 -2.01 -15.20
CA TYR A 81 4.76 -2.46 -13.97
C TYR A 81 5.18 -1.59 -12.76
N ALA A 82 6.46 -1.30 -12.62
CA ALA A 82 7.01 -0.49 -11.54
C ALA A 82 6.45 0.94 -11.56
N ALA A 83 6.26 1.52 -12.75
CA ALA A 83 5.63 2.83 -12.91
C ALA A 83 4.16 2.81 -12.43
N GLY A 84 3.37 1.82 -12.86
CA GLY A 84 1.98 1.68 -12.40
C GLY A 84 1.87 1.44 -10.90
N PHE A 85 2.75 0.58 -10.35
CA PHE A 85 2.88 0.35 -8.91
C PHE A 85 3.17 1.66 -8.18
N ALA A 86 4.17 2.42 -8.61
CA ALA A 86 4.58 3.66 -7.96
C ALA A 86 3.49 4.73 -8.03
N VAL A 87 2.83 4.91 -9.17
CA VAL A 87 1.73 5.87 -9.34
C VAL A 87 0.57 5.55 -8.40
N LEU A 88 0.12 4.29 -8.35
CA LEU A 88 -0.96 3.88 -7.46
C LEU A 88 -0.53 3.92 -5.99
N GLY A 89 0.72 3.56 -5.69
CA GLY A 89 1.27 3.57 -4.34
C GLY A 89 1.40 4.98 -3.76
N ILE A 90 1.92 5.93 -4.55
CA ILE A 90 2.00 7.34 -4.18
C ILE A 90 0.60 7.93 -4.05
N SER A 91 -0.29 7.67 -5.02
CA SER A 91 -1.69 8.11 -4.96
C SER A 91 -2.38 7.63 -3.69
N ARG A 92 -2.10 6.41 -3.23
CA ARG A 92 -2.66 5.87 -1.99
C ARG A 92 -2.20 6.68 -0.77
N VAL A 93 -0.91 7.00 -0.68
CA VAL A 93 -0.37 7.83 0.41
C VAL A 93 -1.02 9.20 0.40
N LEU A 94 -1.09 9.85 -0.76
CA LEU A 94 -1.70 11.17 -0.91
C LEU A 94 -3.18 11.17 -0.55
N ALA A 95 -3.94 10.15 -0.96
CA ALA A 95 -5.35 10.01 -0.63
C ALA A 95 -5.59 9.87 0.88
N VAL A 96 -4.74 9.11 1.59
CA VAL A 96 -4.83 9.00 3.05
C VAL A 96 -4.52 10.33 3.74
N PHE A 97 -3.53 11.09 3.26
CA PHE A 97 -3.28 12.43 3.77
C PHE A 97 -4.45 13.37 3.51
N ALA A 98 -5.00 13.38 2.30
CA ALA A 98 -6.17 14.19 1.95
C ALA A 98 -7.37 13.85 2.84
N LEU A 99 -7.64 12.56 3.07
CA LEU A 99 -8.67 12.10 4.00
C LEU A 99 -8.40 12.57 5.44
N ALA A 100 -7.14 12.47 5.92
CA ALA A 100 -6.77 12.92 7.26
C ALA A 100 -6.96 14.44 7.43
N PHE A 101 -6.69 15.23 6.38
CA PHE A 101 -6.96 16.67 6.38
C PHE A 101 -8.45 16.99 6.32
N ALA A 102 -9.21 16.29 5.48
CA ALA A 102 -10.66 16.46 5.38
C ALA A 102 -11.36 16.14 6.72
N ASN A 103 -10.91 15.08 7.40
CA ASN A 103 -11.47 14.62 8.66
C ASN A 103 -10.71 15.14 9.90
N ARG A 104 -10.01 16.26 9.78
CA ARG A 104 -9.20 16.78 10.88
C ARG A 104 -10.05 17.14 12.10
N ASP A 105 -9.48 16.95 13.29
CA ASP A 105 -10.07 17.36 14.57
C ASP A 105 -11.44 16.71 14.88
N SER A 106 -11.81 15.63 14.17
CA SER A 106 -13.05 14.89 14.40
C SER A 106 -12.96 13.85 15.52
N LEU A 107 -11.74 13.38 15.83
CA LEU A 107 -11.47 12.46 16.92
C LEU A 107 -11.35 13.25 18.24
N PRO A 108 -12.14 12.94 19.29
CA PRO A 108 -12.15 13.69 20.55
C PRO A 108 -10.98 13.29 21.46
N VAL A 109 -9.74 13.38 20.94
CA VAL A 109 -8.50 13.04 21.64
C VAL A 109 -7.58 14.26 21.65
N HIS A 110 -6.85 14.46 22.73
CA HIS A 110 -5.94 15.60 22.88
C HIS A 110 -4.89 15.63 21.74
N PRO A 111 -4.73 16.75 20.99
CA PRO A 111 -3.87 16.81 19.80
C PRO A 111 -2.41 16.43 20.05
N LEU A 112 -1.88 16.70 21.25
CA LEU A 112 -0.52 16.30 21.63
C LEU A 112 -0.34 14.77 21.56
N LEU A 113 -1.33 14.00 22.03
CA LEU A 113 -1.26 12.53 22.04
C LEU A 113 -1.24 11.98 20.61
N LEU A 114 -2.04 12.55 19.72
CA LEU A 114 -2.07 12.17 18.30
C LEU A 114 -0.75 12.49 17.60
N LYS A 115 -0.15 13.65 17.88
CA LYS A 115 1.17 14.03 17.34
C LYS A 115 2.28 13.12 17.85
N LEU A 116 2.27 12.76 19.14
CA LEU A 116 3.22 11.82 19.72
C LEU A 116 3.06 10.42 19.10
N ALA A 117 1.83 9.93 18.96
CA ALA A 117 1.56 8.66 18.29
C ALA A 117 2.06 8.66 16.84
N ALA A 118 1.84 9.75 16.10
CA ALA A 118 2.36 9.91 14.74
C ALA A 118 3.90 9.90 14.71
N LEU A 119 4.57 10.57 15.66
CA LEU A 119 6.03 10.56 15.75
C LEU A 119 6.56 9.15 16.07
N VAL A 120 5.93 8.44 17.00
CA VAL A 120 6.29 7.05 17.34
C VAL A 120 6.11 6.13 16.13
N ALA A 121 5.04 6.28 15.35
CA ALA A 121 4.81 5.52 14.13
C ALA A 121 5.77 5.91 12.99
N LEU A 122 6.24 7.16 12.95
CA LEU A 122 7.17 7.65 11.94
C LEU A 122 8.55 7.00 12.07
N VAL A 123 9.04 6.75 13.29
CA VAL A 123 10.35 6.13 13.54
C VAL A 123 10.53 4.78 12.82
N PRO A 124 9.67 3.75 13.01
CA PRO A 124 9.79 2.49 12.31
C PRO A 124 9.58 2.65 10.79
N ALA A 125 8.70 3.56 10.35
CA ALA A 125 8.50 3.83 8.93
C ALA A 125 9.79 4.37 8.26
N LEU A 126 10.47 5.34 8.88
CA LEU A 126 11.74 5.86 8.38
C LEU A 126 12.84 4.78 8.41
N TYR A 127 12.88 3.96 9.47
CA TYR A 127 13.84 2.86 9.56
C TYR A 127 13.59 1.79 8.50
N LEU A 128 12.33 1.51 8.14
CA LEU A 128 11.94 0.65 7.03
C LEU A 128 12.50 1.21 5.71
N PHE A 129 12.22 2.48 5.38
CA PHE A 129 12.71 3.09 4.14
C PHE A 129 14.25 3.13 4.07
N TYR A 130 14.91 3.44 5.18
CA TYR A 130 16.37 3.35 5.29
C TYR A 130 16.86 1.92 5.01
N SER A 131 16.24 0.92 5.63
CA SER A 131 16.64 -0.48 5.48
C SER A 131 16.39 -1.00 4.07
N VAL A 132 15.27 -0.62 3.44
CA VAL A 132 15.00 -0.90 2.03
C VAL A 132 16.08 -0.28 1.17
N LYS A 133 16.34 1.02 1.29
CA LYS A 133 17.36 1.70 0.48
C LYS A 133 18.77 1.10 0.66
N ARG A 134 19.15 0.78 1.90
CA ARG A 134 20.52 0.36 2.25
C ARG A 134 20.78 -1.12 2.01
N TYR A 135 19.82 -2.01 2.27
CA TYR A 135 20.04 -3.46 2.29
C TYR A 135 19.23 -4.23 1.26
N PHE A 136 18.01 -3.79 0.92
CA PHE A 136 17.12 -4.53 0.03
C PHE A 136 17.05 -3.98 -1.39
N THR A 137 17.25 -2.67 -1.58
CA THR A 137 16.99 -1.89 -2.80
C THR A 137 15.51 -1.74 -3.15
N PHE A 138 15.13 -0.58 -3.71
CA PHE A 138 13.77 -0.36 -4.20
C PHE A 138 13.42 -1.27 -5.38
N THR A 139 14.39 -1.63 -6.23
CA THR A 139 14.17 -2.56 -7.34
C THR A 139 13.65 -3.92 -6.88
N ARG A 140 14.24 -4.48 -5.81
CA ARG A 140 13.71 -5.71 -5.18
C ARG A 140 12.39 -5.45 -4.46
N ALA A 141 12.25 -4.32 -3.76
CA ALA A 141 10.99 -3.96 -3.09
C ALA A 141 9.79 -3.86 -4.04
N LEU A 142 10.02 -3.44 -5.28
CA LEU A 142 8.99 -3.37 -6.31
C LEU A 142 8.65 -4.74 -6.91
N GLY A 143 9.52 -5.75 -6.77
CA GLY A 143 9.25 -7.13 -7.19
C GLY A 143 9.95 -7.57 -8.48
N ILE A 144 11.19 -7.12 -8.74
CA ILE A 144 11.95 -7.53 -9.94
C ILE A 144 12.19 -9.06 -10.03
N ASP A 145 12.16 -9.76 -8.90
CA ASP A 145 12.25 -11.22 -8.80
C ASP A 145 11.16 -11.97 -9.57
N HIS A 146 10.02 -11.33 -9.80
CA HIS A 146 8.95 -11.88 -10.64
C HIS A 146 9.31 -11.84 -12.14
N PHE A 147 10.14 -10.89 -12.55
CA PHE A 147 10.47 -10.62 -13.94
C PHE A 147 11.81 -11.23 -14.36
N GLU A 148 12.80 -11.23 -13.47
CA GLU A 148 14.17 -11.64 -13.78
C GLU A 148 14.61 -12.84 -12.94
N SER A 149 15.13 -13.86 -13.60
CA SER A 149 15.58 -15.10 -12.95
C SER A 149 16.77 -14.88 -12.00
N ALA A 150 17.66 -13.93 -12.32
CA ALA A 150 18.83 -13.60 -11.50
C ALA A 150 18.48 -13.19 -10.07
N TRP A 151 17.28 -12.63 -9.85
CA TRP A 151 16.82 -12.18 -8.55
C TRP A 151 16.02 -13.23 -7.77
N ARG A 152 15.57 -14.32 -8.40
CA ARG A 152 14.74 -15.36 -7.76
C ARG A 152 15.52 -16.20 -6.74
N SER A 153 16.81 -16.38 -6.96
CA SER A 153 17.70 -17.13 -6.07
C SER A 153 18.44 -16.22 -5.08
N ALA A 154 18.19 -14.91 -5.10
CA ALA A 154 18.83 -13.98 -4.19
C ALA A 154 18.46 -14.32 -2.73
N PRO A 155 19.43 -14.36 -1.80
CA PRO A 155 19.16 -14.70 -0.42
C PRO A 155 18.27 -13.65 0.26
N PHE A 156 17.57 -14.09 1.31
CA PHE A 156 16.85 -13.18 2.21
C PHE A 156 17.83 -12.24 2.92
N VAL A 157 17.49 -10.96 2.95
CA VAL A 157 18.22 -9.93 3.70
C VAL A 157 17.91 -10.11 5.19
N ARG A 158 18.93 -10.00 6.05
CA ARG A 158 18.80 -10.12 7.52
C ARG A 158 19.31 -8.89 8.28
N GLN A 159 19.56 -7.80 7.56
CA GLN A 159 20.06 -6.53 8.09
C GLN A 159 18.95 -5.48 8.17
N GLY A 160 19.17 -4.42 8.94
CA GLY A 160 18.19 -3.37 9.13
C GLY A 160 16.90 -3.91 9.76
N ILE A 161 15.75 -3.45 9.28
CA ILE A 161 14.44 -3.91 9.74
C ILE A 161 14.20 -5.41 9.48
N PHE A 162 14.85 -5.99 8.46
CA PHE A 162 14.65 -7.40 8.07
C PHE A 162 15.21 -8.41 9.09
N ARG A 163 15.92 -7.94 10.12
CA ARG A 163 16.33 -8.77 11.26
C ARG A 163 15.15 -9.11 12.19
N PHE A 164 14.12 -8.26 12.19
CA PHE A 164 12.95 -8.40 13.05
C PHE A 164 11.79 -9.08 12.32
N THR A 165 11.64 -8.84 11.02
CA THR A 165 10.61 -9.44 10.17
C THR A 165 11.24 -9.90 8.85
N ARG A 166 10.78 -11.01 8.26
CA ARG A 166 11.37 -11.52 7.00
C ARG A 166 11.00 -10.67 5.77
N ASN A 167 9.97 -9.83 5.87
CA ASN A 167 9.39 -9.08 4.75
C ASN A 167 9.48 -7.56 4.90
N GLY A 168 10.17 -7.08 5.96
CA GLY A 168 10.15 -5.66 6.33
C GLY A 168 9.03 -5.32 7.29
#